data_AF-A0A396LMG7-F1
#
_entry.id   AF-A0A396LMG7-F1
#
_cell.length_a   1.000
_cell.length_b   1.000
_cell.length_c   1.000
_cell.angle_alpha   90.00
_cell.angle_beta   90.00
_cell.angle_gamma   90.00
#
_symmetry.space_group_name_H-M   'P 1'
#
loop_
_entity.id
_entity.type
_entity.pdbx_description
1 polymer ?
#
loop_
_entity_poly.entity_id
_entity_poly.type
_entity_poly.pdbx_seq_one_letter_code
_entity_poly.pdbx_strand_id
1 'polypeptide(L)'
;MLACVSLSAFAAEYGEPNITTKTTMKELRENPSIKGSGYYTYCNEWIEGSTQYDDTPIEGYVSYAAAEDAAEGMNLVIENYNRGVQITWQVYTPEEIAENSSLGMVQLYYFPAKTANAKYAIVVPGNGGNTTAELNEGASIANQLHELGYAAFVLRYRSFLNASDNAPLYDIANAVKYLTENADQFGVQRENYALMGFSSGGHIVGLIGSDNEKFGYKAFGLPQPAALLLGYPINDFFEVKPLYQLAIDPLVLGWRYYWTDISDVVNENFTPTYFFYGKNDLYMQRMCYSQQGPLLERKLRESGAVYECHVYENAPHAIGPGHHTDADGWIRQATAFWEKQCK
;
A
#
# COMPACT_ATOMS: atom_id res chain seq x y z
N MET A 1 -33.88 0.59 -37.10
CA MET A 1 -32.91 -0.46 -37.49
C MET A 1 -31.60 0.23 -37.83
N LEU A 2 -30.70 0.34 -36.86
CA LEU A 2 -29.28 0.60 -37.11
C LEU A 2 -28.53 -0.61 -36.56
N ALA A 3 -27.65 -1.15 -37.40
CA ALA A 3 -27.03 -2.45 -37.24
C ALA A 3 -26.09 -2.50 -36.03
N CYS A 4 -26.31 -3.50 -35.17
CA CYS A 4 -25.29 -3.99 -34.24
C CYS A 4 -24.12 -4.53 -35.06
N VAL A 5 -23.00 -3.81 -35.06
CA VAL A 5 -21.72 -4.39 -35.47
C VAL A 5 -21.30 -5.31 -34.33
N SER A 6 -21.58 -6.61 -34.48
CA SER A 6 -21.02 -7.65 -33.64
C SER A 6 -19.50 -7.64 -33.84
N LEU A 7 -18.77 -7.02 -32.91
CA LEU A 7 -17.36 -7.30 -32.75
C LEU A 7 -17.24 -8.79 -32.44
N SER A 8 -16.61 -9.53 -33.35
CA SER A 8 -16.18 -10.89 -33.11
C SER A 8 -15.20 -10.87 -31.94
N ALA A 9 -15.68 -11.18 -30.73
CA ALA A 9 -14.86 -11.44 -29.58
C ALA A 9 -14.05 -12.71 -29.88
N PHE A 10 -12.80 -12.53 -30.30
CA PHE A 10 -11.80 -13.55 -30.01
C PHE A 10 -11.82 -13.69 -28.49
N ALA A 11 -12.28 -14.84 -27.97
CA ALA A 11 -12.12 -15.14 -26.57
C ALA A 11 -10.61 -15.06 -26.29
N ALA A 12 -10.18 -14.03 -25.56
CA ALA A 12 -8.81 -13.95 -25.11
C ALA A 12 -8.53 -15.23 -24.30
N GLU A 13 -7.50 -15.96 -24.68
CA GLU A 13 -7.09 -17.14 -23.93
C GLU A 13 -6.60 -16.65 -22.55
N TYR A 14 -7.37 -16.98 -21.50
CA TYR A 14 -7.01 -16.63 -20.14
C TYR A 14 -5.75 -17.38 -19.71
N GLY A 15 -4.93 -16.74 -18.88
CA GLY A 15 -3.82 -17.43 -18.20
C GLY A 15 -4.31 -18.27 -17.03
N GLU A 16 -3.56 -19.32 -16.73
CA GLU A 16 -3.82 -20.22 -15.60
C GLU A 16 -3.30 -19.64 -14.27
N PRO A 17 -4.01 -19.82 -13.14
CA PRO A 17 -3.56 -19.40 -11.80
C PRO A 17 -2.61 -20.46 -11.22
N ASN A 18 -1.42 -20.58 -11.80
CA ASN A 18 -0.38 -21.53 -11.39
C ASN A 18 0.94 -20.84 -11.03
N ILE A 19 0.86 -19.60 -10.55
CA ILE A 19 2.01 -18.82 -10.10
C ILE A 19 2.54 -19.46 -8.81
N THR A 20 3.85 -19.67 -8.80
CA THR A 20 4.59 -20.20 -7.64
C THR A 20 5.75 -19.26 -7.32
N THR A 21 6.40 -19.48 -6.19
CA THR A 21 7.61 -18.73 -5.82
C THR A 21 8.75 -18.89 -6.82
N LYS A 22 8.73 -19.96 -7.65
CA LYS A 22 9.72 -20.25 -8.70
C LYS A 22 9.36 -19.64 -10.06
N THR A 23 8.14 -19.16 -10.24
CA THR A 23 7.74 -18.47 -11.47
C THR A 23 8.60 -17.24 -11.64
N THR A 24 9.20 -17.09 -12.82
CA THR A 24 10.02 -15.93 -13.16
C THR A 24 9.16 -14.69 -13.40
N MET A 25 9.72 -13.50 -13.20
CA MET A 25 8.99 -12.27 -13.48
C MET A 25 8.56 -12.17 -14.94
N LYS A 26 9.35 -12.73 -15.87
CA LYS A 26 8.94 -12.85 -17.26
C LYS A 26 7.72 -13.73 -17.45
N GLU A 27 7.70 -14.95 -16.90
CA GLU A 27 6.54 -15.84 -16.97
C GLU A 27 5.30 -15.20 -16.36
N LEU A 28 5.44 -14.55 -15.21
CA LEU A 28 4.36 -13.80 -14.56
C LEU A 28 3.83 -12.69 -15.48
N ARG A 29 4.72 -11.86 -16.03
CA ARG A 29 4.38 -10.75 -16.93
C ARG A 29 3.82 -11.23 -18.26
N GLU A 30 4.18 -12.43 -18.70
CA GLU A 30 3.71 -13.02 -19.95
C GLU A 30 2.34 -13.70 -19.82
N ASN A 31 1.91 -14.02 -18.59
CA ASN A 31 0.58 -14.57 -18.31
C ASN A 31 -0.53 -13.63 -18.84
N PRO A 32 -1.41 -14.09 -19.76
CA PRO A 32 -2.44 -13.25 -20.38
C PRO A 32 -3.39 -12.57 -19.40
N SER A 33 -3.71 -13.24 -18.29
CA SER A 33 -4.62 -12.70 -17.27
C SER A 33 -3.96 -11.66 -16.38
N ILE A 34 -2.65 -11.78 -16.11
CA ILE A 34 -1.88 -10.71 -15.45
C ILE A 34 -1.78 -9.48 -16.37
N LYS A 35 -1.47 -9.67 -17.66
CA LYS A 35 -1.47 -8.55 -18.63
C LYS A 35 -2.84 -7.89 -18.72
N GLY A 36 -3.87 -8.71 -18.85
CA GLY A 36 -5.24 -8.27 -19.03
C GLY A 36 -5.84 -7.59 -17.80
N SER A 37 -5.42 -7.97 -16.59
CA SER A 37 -5.87 -7.36 -15.35
C SER A 37 -5.34 -5.94 -15.16
N GLY A 38 -4.20 -5.63 -15.77
CA GLY A 38 -3.51 -4.36 -15.60
C GLY A 38 -2.82 -4.23 -14.23
N TYR A 39 -2.58 -5.32 -13.52
CA TYR A 39 -1.82 -5.29 -12.27
C TYR A 39 -0.37 -4.89 -12.53
N TYR A 40 0.17 -3.93 -11.77
CA TYR A 40 1.53 -3.45 -11.98
C TYR A 40 2.56 -4.39 -11.35
N THR A 41 3.56 -4.80 -12.15
CA THR A 41 4.54 -5.83 -11.77
C THR A 41 6.00 -5.38 -11.89
N TYR A 42 6.25 -4.08 -12.11
CA TYR A 42 7.60 -3.50 -12.22
C TYR A 42 7.97 -2.74 -10.92
N CYS A 43 8.05 -3.47 -9.81
CA CYS A 43 8.20 -2.94 -8.45
C CYS A 43 9.66 -2.63 -8.05
N ASN A 44 10.65 -3.20 -8.74
CA ASN A 44 12.09 -3.02 -8.46
C ASN A 44 12.83 -2.29 -9.59
N GLU A 45 12.18 -2.13 -10.74
CA GLU A 45 12.76 -1.53 -11.94
C GLU A 45 12.66 -0.01 -11.88
N TRP A 46 13.81 0.67 -12.02
CA TRP A 46 13.83 2.13 -12.17
C TRP A 46 13.15 2.63 -13.45
N ILE A 47 13.00 1.76 -14.44
CA ILE A 47 12.38 2.02 -15.73
C ILE A 47 11.35 0.92 -16.00
N GLU A 48 10.08 1.30 -16.11
CA GLU A 48 9.00 0.40 -16.47
C GLU A 48 9.29 -0.28 -17.82
N GLY A 49 9.04 -1.59 -17.90
CA GLY A 49 9.38 -2.39 -19.09
C GLY A 49 10.83 -2.85 -19.17
N SER A 50 11.70 -2.51 -18.20
CA SER A 50 13.04 -3.07 -18.11
C SER A 50 13.00 -4.59 -17.93
N THR A 51 13.88 -5.30 -18.65
CA THR A 51 14.01 -6.76 -18.59
C THR A 51 15.02 -7.22 -17.54
N GLN A 52 15.53 -6.31 -16.70
CA GLN A 52 16.61 -6.59 -15.74
C GLN A 52 16.29 -7.78 -14.82
N TYR A 53 15.02 -7.94 -14.44
CA TYR A 53 14.56 -8.98 -13.51
C TYR A 53 13.78 -10.10 -14.19
N ASP A 54 13.74 -10.17 -15.53
CA ASP A 54 12.91 -11.12 -16.26
C ASP A 54 13.15 -12.58 -15.85
N ASP A 55 14.42 -12.98 -15.71
CA ASP A 55 14.80 -14.34 -15.28
C ASP A 55 14.81 -14.53 -13.74
N THR A 56 14.43 -13.50 -12.98
CA THR A 56 14.40 -13.58 -11.51
C THR A 56 13.10 -14.25 -11.07
N PRO A 57 13.14 -15.34 -10.29
CA PRO A 57 11.94 -15.93 -9.70
C PRO A 57 11.33 -15.00 -8.65
N ILE A 58 10.02 -15.11 -8.38
CA ILE A 58 9.32 -14.29 -7.37
C ILE A 58 10.07 -14.29 -6.03
N GLU A 59 10.55 -15.44 -5.54
CA GLU A 59 11.33 -15.53 -4.29
C GLU A 59 12.66 -14.77 -4.28
N GLY A 60 13.19 -14.41 -5.44
CA GLY A 60 14.37 -13.55 -5.59
C GLY A 60 14.02 -12.10 -5.90
N TYR A 61 12.75 -11.82 -6.20
CA TYR A 61 12.24 -10.50 -6.56
C TYR A 61 11.55 -9.79 -5.39
N VAL A 62 10.88 -10.56 -4.52
CA VAL A 62 10.33 -10.08 -3.25
C VAL A 62 11.13 -10.63 -2.06
N SER A 63 10.83 -10.16 -0.86
CA SER A 63 11.41 -10.69 0.38
C SER A 63 11.05 -12.16 0.56
N TYR A 64 11.98 -12.93 1.15
CA TYR A 64 11.73 -14.33 1.49
C TYR A 64 10.49 -14.50 2.38
N ALA A 65 10.18 -13.50 3.20
CA ALA A 65 9.04 -13.50 4.13
C ALA A 65 7.70 -13.18 3.45
N ALA A 66 7.72 -12.81 2.17
CA ALA A 66 6.55 -12.43 1.37
C ALA A 66 6.36 -13.31 0.12
N ALA A 67 7.33 -14.16 -0.23
CA ALA A 67 7.37 -14.85 -1.52
C ALA A 67 6.15 -15.75 -1.77
N GLU A 68 5.74 -16.54 -0.78
CA GLU A 68 4.58 -17.43 -0.88
C GLU A 68 3.29 -16.63 -1.07
N ASP A 69 3.03 -15.66 -0.20
CA ASP A 69 1.85 -14.79 -0.31
C ASP A 69 1.83 -13.92 -1.56
N ALA A 70 2.99 -13.48 -2.06
CA ALA A 70 3.07 -12.71 -3.30
C ALA A 70 2.67 -13.57 -4.50
N ALA A 71 3.10 -14.84 -4.55
CA ALA A 71 2.70 -15.78 -5.58
C ALA A 71 1.20 -16.09 -5.51
N GLU A 72 0.66 -16.35 -4.31
CA GLU A 72 -0.78 -16.57 -4.11
C GLU A 72 -1.62 -15.33 -4.43
N GLY A 73 -1.12 -14.14 -4.09
CA GLY A 73 -1.73 -12.87 -4.49
C GLY A 73 -1.85 -12.74 -6.02
N MET A 74 -0.85 -13.21 -6.78
CA MET A 74 -0.94 -13.22 -8.24
C MET A 74 -1.94 -14.28 -8.76
N ASN A 75 -2.04 -15.44 -8.10
CA ASN A 75 -3.10 -16.40 -8.40
C ASN A 75 -4.48 -15.79 -8.18
N LEU A 76 -4.69 -15.07 -7.06
CA LEU A 76 -5.93 -14.36 -6.80
C LEU A 76 -6.25 -13.30 -7.86
N VAL A 77 -5.25 -12.57 -8.37
CA VAL A 77 -5.44 -11.62 -9.49
C VAL A 77 -5.95 -12.35 -10.73
N ILE A 78 -5.30 -13.46 -11.10
CA ILE A 78 -5.66 -14.26 -12.28
C ILE A 78 -7.07 -14.83 -12.14
N GLU A 79 -7.38 -15.46 -11.00
CA GLU A 79 -8.69 -16.06 -10.73
C GLU A 79 -9.82 -15.04 -10.79
N ASN A 80 -9.65 -13.88 -10.15
CA ASN A 80 -10.66 -12.83 -10.15
C ASN A 80 -10.83 -12.22 -11.55
N TYR A 81 -9.74 -11.96 -12.26
CA TYR A 81 -9.79 -11.48 -13.63
C TYR A 81 -10.52 -12.45 -14.58
N ASN A 82 -10.19 -13.75 -14.49
CA ASN A 82 -10.81 -14.80 -15.30
C ASN A 82 -12.32 -14.94 -15.02
N ARG A 83 -12.76 -14.55 -13.82
CA ARG A 83 -14.18 -14.49 -13.42
C ARG A 83 -14.88 -13.19 -13.83
N GLY A 84 -14.19 -12.28 -14.50
CA GLY A 84 -14.73 -10.99 -14.95
C GLY A 84 -14.69 -9.88 -13.90
N VAL A 85 -13.94 -10.05 -12.80
CA VAL A 85 -13.71 -8.97 -11.84
C VAL A 85 -12.67 -8.01 -12.41
N GLN A 86 -13.00 -6.72 -12.44
CA GLN A 86 -12.03 -5.69 -12.78
C GLN A 86 -11.04 -5.51 -11.62
N ILE A 87 -9.75 -5.71 -11.90
CA ILE A 87 -8.68 -5.65 -10.91
C ILE A 87 -8.16 -4.21 -10.75
N THR A 88 -7.82 -3.55 -11.85
CA THR A 88 -7.22 -2.20 -11.82
C THR A 88 -8.28 -1.12 -11.96
N TRP A 89 -8.25 -0.16 -11.04
CA TRP A 89 -9.14 0.99 -10.99
C TRP A 89 -8.31 2.27 -10.95
N GLN A 90 -8.61 3.20 -11.85
CA GLN A 90 -7.95 4.51 -11.89
C GLN A 90 -8.57 5.44 -10.84
N VAL A 91 -7.74 6.07 -10.00
CA VAL A 91 -8.22 7.00 -8.95
C VAL A 91 -8.65 8.35 -9.54
N TYR A 92 -7.92 8.81 -10.55
CA TYR A 92 -8.18 10.09 -11.23
C TYR A 92 -8.89 9.88 -12.57
N THR A 93 -9.68 10.88 -12.98
CA THR A 93 -10.41 10.87 -14.26
C THR A 93 -9.47 10.98 -15.46
N PRO A 94 -9.89 10.54 -16.66
CA PRO A 94 -9.12 10.75 -17.89
C PRO A 94 -8.80 12.22 -18.16
N GLU A 95 -9.71 13.14 -17.79
CA GLU A 95 -9.54 14.58 -17.94
C GLU A 95 -8.41 15.10 -17.02
N GLU A 96 -8.42 14.73 -15.73
CA GLU A 96 -7.36 15.08 -14.79
C GLU A 96 -6.00 14.52 -15.23
N ILE A 97 -5.97 13.28 -15.74
CA ILE A 97 -4.74 12.65 -16.23
C ILE A 97 -4.23 13.35 -17.50
N ALA A 98 -5.13 13.82 -18.37
CA ALA A 98 -4.75 14.59 -19.54
C ALA A 98 -4.12 15.95 -19.17
N GLU A 99 -4.60 16.58 -18.09
CA GLU A 99 -4.04 17.83 -17.54
C GLU A 99 -2.72 17.59 -16.78
N ASN A 100 -2.62 16.49 -16.05
CA ASN A 100 -1.43 16.09 -15.31
C ASN A 100 -1.17 14.59 -15.47
N SER A 101 -0.29 14.25 -16.41
CA SER A 101 0.02 12.85 -16.75
C SER A 101 0.63 12.05 -15.60
N SER A 102 1.21 12.69 -14.58
CA SER A 102 1.72 11.99 -13.38
C SER A 102 0.61 11.30 -12.59
N LEU A 103 -0.65 11.72 -12.74
CA LEU A 103 -1.81 11.09 -12.10
C LEU A 103 -2.14 9.71 -12.70
N GLY A 104 -1.66 9.43 -13.91
CA GLY A 104 -1.93 8.17 -14.61
C GLY A 104 -1.41 6.93 -13.87
N MET A 105 -0.37 7.07 -13.05
CA MET A 105 0.14 5.95 -12.25
C MET A 105 -0.70 5.63 -11.01
N VAL A 106 -1.60 6.52 -10.60
CA VAL A 106 -2.32 6.39 -9.33
C VAL A 106 -3.52 5.46 -9.50
N GLN A 107 -3.35 4.23 -9.02
CA GLN A 107 -4.25 3.11 -9.29
C GLN A 107 -4.51 2.30 -8.03
N LEU A 108 -5.72 1.75 -7.94
CA LEU A 108 -6.12 0.77 -6.94
C LEU A 108 -6.20 -0.62 -7.60
N TYR A 109 -5.48 -1.58 -7.02
CA TYR A 109 -5.62 -2.99 -7.38
C TYR A 109 -6.53 -3.69 -6.38
N TYR A 110 -7.70 -4.11 -6.86
CA TYR A 110 -8.77 -4.65 -6.04
C TYR A 110 -8.64 -6.16 -5.84
N PHE A 111 -8.62 -6.56 -4.57
CA PHE A 111 -8.73 -7.94 -4.12
C PHE A 111 -10.05 -8.09 -3.35
N PRO A 112 -11.09 -8.69 -3.97
CA PRO A 112 -12.41 -8.78 -3.36
C PRO A 112 -12.37 -9.63 -2.10
N ALA A 113 -13.19 -9.27 -1.11
CA ALA A 113 -13.46 -10.16 0.02
C ALA A 113 -14.20 -11.43 -0.43
N LYS A 114 -14.15 -12.48 0.39
CA LYS A 114 -14.94 -13.71 0.18
C LYS A 114 -16.45 -13.49 0.35
N THR A 115 -16.86 -12.40 1.00
CA THR A 115 -18.25 -12.07 1.31
C THR A 115 -18.56 -10.62 1.01
N ALA A 116 -19.82 -10.32 0.66
CA ALA A 116 -20.28 -8.95 0.46
C ALA A 116 -20.40 -8.18 1.78
N ASN A 117 -20.47 -6.86 1.70
CA ASN A 117 -20.48 -5.91 2.81
C ASN A 117 -19.28 -6.08 3.76
N ALA A 118 -18.12 -6.44 3.19
CA ALA A 118 -16.89 -6.62 3.93
C ALA A 118 -16.29 -5.26 4.34
N LYS A 119 -15.56 -5.24 5.46
CA LYS A 119 -14.64 -4.14 5.73
C LYS A 119 -13.48 -4.20 4.73
N TYR A 120 -12.85 -3.06 4.48
CA TYR A 120 -11.72 -2.99 3.58
C TYR A 120 -10.52 -2.28 4.18
N ALA A 121 -9.34 -2.66 3.71
CA ALA A 121 -8.10 -1.94 3.97
C ALA A 121 -7.53 -1.40 2.66
N ILE A 122 -7.04 -0.15 2.70
CA ILE A 122 -6.16 0.36 1.65
C ILE A 122 -4.73 0.05 2.07
N VAL A 123 -4.06 -0.77 1.28
CA VAL A 123 -2.66 -1.13 1.47
C VAL A 123 -1.81 -0.11 0.72
N VAL A 124 -0.94 0.57 1.45
CA VAL A 124 0.00 1.59 0.96
C VAL A 124 1.41 1.04 1.14
N PRO A 125 1.97 0.40 0.09
CA PRO A 125 3.32 -0.14 0.11
C PRO A 125 4.37 0.93 0.40
N GLY A 126 5.56 0.52 0.81
CA GLY A 126 6.75 1.36 0.78
C GLY A 126 7.20 1.66 -0.65
N ASN A 127 8.14 2.60 -0.79
CA ASN A 127 8.69 3.01 -2.08
C ASN A 127 10.22 3.10 -2.05
N GLY A 128 10.84 2.84 -3.20
CA GLY A 128 12.27 2.99 -3.45
C GLY A 128 12.49 3.77 -4.74
N GLY A 129 12.91 5.05 -4.63
CA GLY A 129 12.85 5.94 -5.78
C GLY A 129 11.40 6.09 -6.27
N ASN A 130 11.17 6.01 -7.58
CA ASN A 130 9.85 6.16 -8.20
C ASN A 130 9.01 4.87 -8.21
N THR A 131 9.49 3.77 -7.62
CA THR A 131 8.74 2.51 -7.55
C THR A 131 8.15 2.30 -6.17
N THR A 132 6.97 1.68 -6.15
CA THR A 132 6.28 1.19 -4.96
C THR A 132 6.35 -0.33 -4.93
N ALA A 133 6.10 -0.95 -3.77
CA ALA A 133 6.29 -2.39 -3.58
C ALA A 133 4.98 -3.19 -3.80
N GLU A 134 4.35 -3.09 -4.97
CA GLU A 134 3.04 -3.73 -5.24
C GLU A 134 3.05 -5.26 -5.10
N LEU A 135 4.17 -5.94 -5.32
CA LEU A 135 4.24 -7.39 -5.06
C LEU A 135 4.57 -7.68 -3.58
N ASN A 136 5.69 -7.15 -3.07
CA ASN A 136 6.22 -7.51 -1.75
C ASN A 136 5.35 -7.05 -0.57
N GLU A 137 4.73 -5.88 -0.68
CA GLU A 137 3.91 -5.27 0.40
C GLU A 137 2.49 -4.96 -0.09
N GLY A 138 2.18 -5.23 -1.36
CA GLY A 138 0.84 -5.14 -1.92
C GLY A 138 0.16 -6.50 -1.98
N ALA A 139 0.44 -7.27 -3.03
CA ALA A 139 -0.20 -8.56 -3.30
C ALA A 139 -0.07 -9.56 -2.15
N SER A 140 1.11 -9.62 -1.52
CA SER A 140 1.34 -10.50 -0.37
C SER A 140 0.40 -10.17 0.81
N ILE A 141 0.21 -8.87 1.07
CA ILE A 141 -0.64 -8.38 2.15
C ILE A 141 -2.11 -8.52 1.77
N ALA A 142 -2.45 -8.24 0.51
CA ALA A 142 -3.80 -8.39 0.00
C ALA A 142 -4.27 -9.85 0.04
N ASN A 143 -3.38 -10.82 -0.22
CA ASN A 143 -3.65 -12.24 -0.05
C ASN A 143 -4.03 -12.58 1.41
N GLN A 144 -3.22 -12.13 2.37
CA GLN A 144 -3.48 -12.37 3.80
C GLN A 144 -4.80 -11.72 4.26
N LEU A 145 -5.09 -10.51 3.81
CA LEU A 145 -6.34 -9.81 4.11
C LEU A 145 -7.55 -10.52 3.49
N HIS A 146 -7.44 -10.98 2.24
CA HIS A 146 -8.46 -11.78 1.56
C HIS A 146 -8.78 -13.07 2.34
N GLU A 147 -7.75 -13.77 2.81
CA GLU A 147 -7.92 -14.98 3.62
C GLU A 147 -8.59 -14.72 4.96
N LEU A 148 -8.38 -13.55 5.54
CA LEU A 148 -9.05 -13.10 6.77
C LEU A 148 -10.46 -12.54 6.53
N GLY A 149 -10.93 -12.47 5.28
CA GLY A 149 -12.28 -12.06 4.91
C GLY A 149 -12.47 -10.56 4.64
N TYR A 150 -11.38 -9.80 4.52
CA TYR A 150 -11.41 -8.38 4.17
C TYR A 150 -11.27 -8.19 2.67
N ALA A 151 -11.82 -7.08 2.17
CA ALA A 151 -11.43 -6.58 0.86
C ALA A 151 -10.11 -5.80 1.00
N ALA A 152 -9.23 -5.92 0.03
CA ALA A 152 -7.97 -5.17 0.01
C ALA A 152 -7.84 -4.36 -1.27
N PHE A 153 -7.32 -3.15 -1.13
CA PHE A 153 -7.00 -2.28 -2.25
C PHE A 153 -5.54 -1.87 -2.15
N VAL A 154 -4.69 -2.42 -3.00
CA VAL A 154 -3.28 -2.03 -3.07
C VAL A 154 -3.20 -0.73 -3.87
N LEU A 155 -2.70 0.34 -3.24
CA LEU A 155 -2.54 1.63 -3.88
C LEU A 155 -1.14 1.77 -4.48
N ARG A 156 -1.06 1.94 -5.80
CA ARG A 156 0.09 2.56 -6.45
C ARG A 156 -0.11 4.07 -6.40
N TYR A 157 0.88 4.80 -5.90
CA TYR A 157 0.81 6.24 -5.69
C TYR A 157 2.06 6.92 -6.23
N ARG A 158 2.00 8.24 -6.44
CA ARG A 158 3.15 9.02 -6.88
C ARG A 158 4.21 9.05 -5.79
N SER A 159 5.43 8.64 -6.13
CA SER A 159 6.56 8.56 -5.19
C SER A 159 7.78 9.31 -5.75
N PHE A 160 8.72 9.65 -4.86
CA PHE A 160 9.99 10.33 -5.14
C PHE A 160 9.87 11.51 -6.13
N LEU A 161 10.35 11.41 -7.37
CA LEU A 161 10.33 12.54 -8.32
C LEU A 161 8.91 12.98 -8.70
N ASN A 162 7.92 12.09 -8.55
CA ASN A 162 6.51 12.42 -8.78
C ASN A 162 5.81 12.89 -7.48
N ALA A 163 6.51 12.91 -6.34
CA ALA A 163 5.94 13.20 -5.02
C ALA A 163 5.95 14.68 -4.62
N SER A 164 6.32 15.58 -5.53
CA SER A 164 6.28 17.04 -5.28
C SER A 164 4.85 17.49 -4.91
N ASP A 165 4.77 18.66 -4.27
CA ASP A 165 3.52 19.25 -3.79
C ASP A 165 2.69 18.32 -2.88
N ASN A 166 3.38 17.44 -2.15
CA ASN A 166 2.75 16.47 -1.25
C ASN A 166 1.80 15.50 -1.95
N ALA A 167 2.02 15.25 -3.24
CA ALA A 167 1.24 14.34 -4.07
C ALA A 167 0.82 13.01 -3.39
N PRO A 168 1.69 12.30 -2.63
CA PRO A 168 1.29 11.05 -1.99
C PRO A 168 0.12 11.19 -1.01
N LEU A 169 0.03 12.31 -0.28
CA LEU A 169 -1.07 12.57 0.63
C LEU A 169 -2.39 12.73 -0.14
N TYR A 170 -2.36 13.48 -1.25
CA TYR A 170 -3.52 13.65 -2.13
C TYR A 170 -3.94 12.33 -2.78
N ASP A 171 -2.99 11.50 -3.19
CA ASP A 171 -3.27 10.21 -3.83
C ASP A 171 -4.03 9.27 -2.87
N ILE A 172 -3.57 9.16 -1.61
CA ILE A 172 -4.28 8.37 -0.59
C ILE A 172 -5.66 8.99 -0.29
N ALA A 173 -5.75 10.32 -0.17
CA ALA A 173 -7.03 10.97 0.11
C ALA A 173 -8.07 10.73 -0.99
N ASN A 174 -7.65 10.83 -2.26
CA ASN A 174 -8.55 10.59 -3.40
C ASN A 174 -8.87 9.11 -3.55
N ALA A 175 -7.97 8.20 -3.22
CA ALA A 175 -8.28 6.77 -3.15
C ALA A 175 -9.37 6.47 -2.11
N VAL A 176 -9.31 7.08 -0.91
CA VAL A 176 -10.36 6.93 0.11
C VAL A 176 -11.70 7.48 -0.40
N LYS A 177 -11.70 8.67 -1.03
CA LYS A 177 -12.93 9.26 -1.61
C LYS A 177 -13.53 8.36 -2.69
N TYR A 178 -12.69 7.89 -3.61
CA TYR A 178 -13.09 6.99 -4.68
C TYR A 178 -13.78 5.73 -4.14
N LEU A 179 -13.18 5.09 -3.14
CA LEU A 179 -13.76 3.89 -2.53
C LEU A 179 -15.04 4.19 -1.73
N THR A 180 -15.12 5.34 -1.06
CA THR A 180 -16.33 5.76 -0.34
C THR A 180 -17.50 5.99 -1.29
N GLU A 181 -17.26 6.64 -2.43
CA GLU A 181 -18.27 6.93 -3.46
C GLU A 181 -18.72 5.67 -4.20
N ASN A 182 -17.83 4.69 -4.34
CA ASN A 182 -18.06 3.45 -5.09
C ASN A 182 -18.21 2.21 -4.19
N ALA A 183 -18.49 2.37 -2.89
CA ALA A 183 -18.52 1.27 -1.92
C ALA A 183 -19.47 0.14 -2.32
N ASP A 184 -20.64 0.47 -2.90
CA ASP A 184 -21.63 -0.52 -3.34
C ASP A 184 -21.11 -1.36 -4.52
N GLN A 185 -20.30 -0.75 -5.41
CA GLN A 185 -19.67 -1.43 -6.54
C GLN A 185 -18.69 -2.52 -6.06
N PHE A 186 -17.98 -2.25 -4.97
CA PHE A 186 -17.02 -3.17 -4.38
C PHE A 186 -17.63 -4.10 -3.33
N GLY A 187 -18.90 -3.90 -2.98
CA GLY A 187 -19.56 -4.62 -1.89
C GLY A 187 -18.83 -4.44 -0.55
N VAL A 188 -18.36 -3.23 -0.26
CA VAL A 188 -17.63 -2.91 0.98
C VAL A 188 -18.38 -1.90 1.85
N GLN A 189 -18.06 -1.87 3.15
CA GLN A 189 -18.58 -0.86 4.09
C GLN A 189 -18.00 0.52 3.76
N ARG A 190 -18.79 1.59 3.89
CA ARG A 190 -18.31 2.97 3.72
C ARG A 190 -17.52 3.45 4.93
N GLU A 191 -17.91 2.99 6.11
CA GLU A 191 -17.25 3.25 7.38
C GLU A 191 -16.30 2.10 7.75
N ASN A 192 -15.59 2.27 8.86
CA ASN A 192 -14.77 1.23 9.48
C ASN A 192 -13.59 0.73 8.63
N TYR A 193 -13.16 1.45 7.59
CA TYR A 193 -11.97 1.11 6.81
C TYR A 193 -10.67 1.28 7.60
N ALA A 194 -9.63 0.54 7.21
CA ALA A 194 -8.27 0.72 7.71
C ALA A 194 -7.33 1.26 6.62
N LEU A 195 -6.30 1.98 7.06
CA LEU A 195 -5.13 2.27 6.23
C LEU A 195 -3.98 1.40 6.73
N MET A 196 -3.41 0.57 5.85
CA MET A 196 -2.28 -0.28 6.17
C MET A 196 -1.05 0.20 5.41
N GLY A 197 -0.02 0.66 6.12
CA GLY A 197 1.15 1.30 5.52
C GLY A 197 2.46 0.61 5.88
N PHE A 198 3.39 0.56 4.92
CA PHE A 198 4.69 -0.08 5.10
C PHE A 198 5.84 0.89 4.84
N SER A 199 6.89 0.88 5.67
CA SER A 199 8.07 1.72 5.48
C SER A 199 7.69 3.20 5.23
N SER A 200 8.02 3.77 4.06
CA SER A 200 7.61 5.12 3.65
C SER A 200 6.10 5.28 3.43
N GLY A 201 5.40 4.25 2.95
CA GLY A 201 3.93 4.21 2.93
C GLY A 201 3.34 4.32 4.34
N GLY A 202 4.01 3.71 5.32
CA GLY A 202 3.68 3.83 6.75
C GLY A 202 3.82 5.26 7.28
N HIS A 203 4.81 6.00 6.80
CA HIS A 203 4.96 7.44 7.11
C HIS A 203 3.77 8.24 6.61
N ILE A 204 3.44 8.11 5.32
CA ILE A 204 2.38 8.89 4.67
C ILE A 204 1.02 8.55 5.30
N VAL A 205 0.76 7.26 5.58
CA VAL A 205 -0.44 6.80 6.32
C VAL A 205 -0.49 7.40 7.72
N GLY A 206 0.63 7.45 8.45
CA GLY A 206 0.70 8.09 9.76
C GLY A 206 0.35 9.58 9.73
N LEU A 207 0.76 10.30 8.69
CA LEU A 207 0.44 11.72 8.54
C LEU A 207 -1.02 11.95 8.14
N ILE A 208 -1.51 11.31 7.09
CA ILE A 208 -2.90 11.49 6.64
C ILE A 208 -3.91 10.91 7.64
N GLY A 209 -3.51 9.90 8.42
CA GLY A 209 -4.29 9.34 9.51
C GLY A 209 -4.37 10.24 10.74
N SER A 210 -3.59 11.31 10.82
CA SER A 210 -3.68 12.29 11.91
C SER A 210 -4.90 13.20 11.78
N ASP A 211 -5.27 13.88 12.85
CA ASP A 211 -6.35 14.87 12.85
C ASP A 211 -5.87 16.28 12.47
N ASN A 212 -4.65 16.40 11.92
CA ASN A 212 -4.05 17.68 11.53
C ASN A 212 -4.89 18.41 10.47
N GLU A 213 -5.19 19.69 10.69
CA GLU A 213 -6.05 20.48 9.81
C GLU A 213 -5.45 20.82 8.44
N LYS A 214 -4.13 20.63 8.25
CA LYS A 214 -3.44 20.95 7.00
C LYS A 214 -3.26 19.76 6.06
N PHE A 215 -3.14 18.56 6.61
CA PHE A 215 -2.80 17.36 5.84
C PHE A 215 -3.34 16.03 6.41
N GLY A 216 -4.00 16.07 7.56
CA GLY A 216 -4.66 14.90 8.14
C GLY A 216 -6.02 14.62 7.48
N TYR A 217 -6.73 13.60 7.97
CA TYR A 217 -8.01 13.17 7.39
C TYR A 217 -9.04 14.32 7.37
N LYS A 218 -9.01 15.20 8.39
CA LYS A 218 -9.86 16.40 8.46
C LYS A 218 -9.60 17.38 7.33
N ALA A 219 -8.34 17.58 6.95
CA ALA A 219 -7.94 18.51 5.88
C ALA A 219 -8.54 18.11 4.52
N PHE A 220 -8.75 16.81 4.32
CA PHE A 220 -9.31 16.26 3.08
C PHE A 220 -10.82 15.99 3.14
N GLY A 221 -11.47 16.26 4.28
CA GLY A 221 -12.88 15.98 4.48
C GLY A 221 -13.20 14.48 4.58
N LEU A 222 -12.25 13.66 4.99
CA LEU A 222 -12.43 12.22 5.12
C LEU A 222 -12.98 11.85 6.50
N PRO A 223 -13.78 10.77 6.61
CA PRO A 223 -14.01 10.15 7.92
C PRO A 223 -12.67 9.68 8.51
N GLN A 224 -12.57 9.67 9.84
CA GLN A 224 -11.40 9.09 10.50
C GLN A 224 -11.32 7.59 10.16
N PRO A 225 -10.16 7.05 9.74
CA PRO A 225 -9.98 5.60 9.61
C PRO A 225 -10.26 4.91 10.94
N ALA A 226 -10.80 3.69 10.93
CA ALA A 226 -10.99 2.95 12.18
C ALA A 226 -9.66 2.54 12.81
N ALA A 227 -8.65 2.24 12.00
CA ALA A 227 -7.30 1.96 12.46
C ALA A 227 -6.23 2.31 11.41
N LEU A 228 -5.04 2.66 11.90
CA LEU A 228 -3.79 2.62 11.14
C LEU A 228 -3.04 1.33 11.48
N LEU A 229 -2.66 0.55 10.47
CA LEU A 229 -1.95 -0.72 10.63
C LEU A 229 -0.57 -0.59 9.97
N LEU A 230 0.48 -0.41 10.77
CA LEU A 230 1.78 0.01 10.24
C LEU A 230 2.85 -1.08 10.40
N GLY A 231 3.39 -1.54 9.28
CA GLY A 231 4.55 -2.43 9.25
C GLY A 231 5.85 -1.64 9.15
N TYR A 232 6.69 -1.71 10.19
CA TYR A 232 8.01 -1.05 10.26
C TYR A 232 8.00 0.38 9.66
N PRO A 233 7.08 1.27 10.11
CA PRO A 233 6.92 2.58 9.50
C PRO A 233 8.18 3.43 9.66
N ILE A 234 8.49 4.24 8.64
CA ILE A 234 9.41 5.36 8.81
C ILE A 234 8.68 6.42 9.64
N ASN A 235 9.18 6.73 10.83
CA ASN A 235 8.66 7.86 11.60
C ASN A 235 9.29 9.18 11.14
N ASP A 236 10.61 9.18 10.93
CA ASP A 236 11.41 10.35 10.60
C ASP A 236 12.30 10.07 9.37
N PHE A 237 12.21 10.92 8.36
CA PHE A 237 13.06 10.88 7.17
C PHE A 237 14.44 11.54 7.36
N PHE A 238 14.89 11.77 8.59
CA PHE A 238 16.09 12.53 9.01
C PHE A 238 17.23 12.59 7.98
N GLU A 239 17.82 11.44 7.64
CA GLU A 239 18.98 11.34 6.76
C GLU A 239 18.67 11.66 5.29
N VAL A 240 17.43 11.43 4.85
CA VAL A 240 17.00 11.63 3.47
C VAL A 240 16.26 12.95 3.25
N LYS A 241 15.86 13.68 4.31
CA LYS A 241 15.22 15.01 4.21
C LYS A 241 15.99 15.97 3.28
N PRO A 242 17.33 16.14 3.40
CA PRO A 242 18.08 17.01 2.49
C PRO A 242 18.09 16.49 1.05
N LEU A 243 18.21 15.16 0.87
CA LEU A 243 18.19 14.54 -0.46
C LEU A 243 16.83 14.72 -1.13
N TYR A 244 15.74 14.49 -0.40
CA TYR A 244 14.37 14.66 -0.87
C TYR A 244 14.13 16.12 -1.23
N GLN A 245 14.57 17.06 -0.39
CA GLN A 245 14.48 18.47 -0.71
C GLN A 245 15.20 18.83 -2.01
N LEU A 246 16.45 18.39 -2.18
CA LEU A 246 17.24 18.73 -3.37
C LEU A 246 16.71 18.04 -4.64
N ALA A 247 16.17 16.82 -4.52
CA ALA A 247 15.72 16.03 -5.66
C ALA A 247 14.29 16.36 -6.09
N ILE A 248 13.38 16.50 -5.13
CA ILE A 248 11.92 16.62 -5.38
C ILE A 248 11.50 18.09 -5.41
N ASP A 249 12.05 18.94 -4.54
CA ASP A 249 11.56 20.30 -4.31
C ASP A 249 12.69 21.35 -4.10
N PRO A 250 13.73 21.44 -4.96
CA PRO A 250 14.99 22.15 -4.66
C PRO A 250 14.86 23.64 -4.33
N LEU A 251 13.77 24.28 -4.76
CA LEU A 251 13.55 25.73 -4.61
C LEU A 251 12.25 26.05 -3.84
N VAL A 252 11.60 25.06 -3.24
CA VAL A 252 10.32 25.27 -2.55
C VAL A 252 10.52 25.69 -1.10
N LEU A 253 9.85 26.78 -0.73
CA LEU A 253 9.84 27.34 0.64
C LEU A 253 8.59 26.95 1.44
N GLY A 254 7.72 26.09 0.89
CA GLY A 254 6.49 25.61 1.52
C GLY A 254 6.63 24.24 2.16
N TRP A 255 5.77 23.93 3.14
CA TRP A 255 5.78 22.66 3.86
C TRP A 255 5.71 21.43 2.94
N ARG A 256 6.47 20.40 3.31
CA ARG A 256 6.49 19.08 2.66
C ARG A 256 6.27 17.95 3.65
N TYR A 257 5.56 16.90 3.21
CA TYR A 257 5.19 15.75 4.05
C TYR A 257 6.41 15.12 4.68
N TYR A 258 7.51 14.97 3.94
CA TYR A 258 8.75 14.37 4.42
C TYR A 258 9.52 15.23 5.44
N TRP A 259 9.09 16.47 5.73
CA TRP A 259 9.65 17.28 6.81
C TRP A 259 9.05 17.00 8.18
N THR A 260 7.84 16.42 8.22
CA THR A 260 7.11 16.16 9.46
C THR A 260 7.24 14.70 9.85
N ASP A 261 7.48 14.46 11.13
CA ASP A 261 7.53 13.11 11.66
C ASP A 261 6.13 12.66 12.08
N ILE A 262 5.83 11.36 12.05
CA ILE A 262 4.55 10.87 12.60
C ILE A 262 4.42 11.32 14.07
N SER A 263 5.52 11.18 14.81
CA SER A 263 5.66 11.58 16.21
C SER A 263 5.34 13.05 16.51
N ASP A 264 5.45 13.96 15.53
CA ASP A 264 5.13 15.38 15.71
C ASP A 264 3.62 15.66 15.68
N VAL A 265 2.84 14.75 15.09
CA VAL A 265 1.39 14.91 14.89
C VAL A 265 0.55 14.01 15.81
N VAL A 266 1.20 13.16 16.60
CA VAL A 266 0.54 12.32 17.60
C VAL A 266 -0.04 13.18 18.72
N ASN A 267 -1.32 12.96 19.01
CA ASN A 267 -2.07 13.54 20.12
C ASN A 267 -3.15 12.54 20.58
N GLU A 268 -3.93 12.89 21.61
CA GLU A 268 -4.98 12.01 22.18
C GLU A 268 -6.06 11.56 21.17
N ASN A 269 -6.27 12.33 20.09
CA ASN A 269 -7.23 12.04 19.01
C ASN A 269 -6.58 11.36 17.79
N PHE A 270 -5.29 11.02 17.88
CA PHE A 270 -4.60 10.30 16.81
C PHE A 270 -5.32 8.97 16.54
N THR A 271 -5.46 8.63 15.26
CA THR A 271 -6.21 7.44 14.84
C THR A 271 -5.64 6.19 15.53
N PRO A 272 -6.49 5.30 16.07
CA PRO A 272 -6.03 4.09 16.73
C PRO A 272 -4.99 3.35 15.89
N THR A 273 -3.81 3.10 16.46
CA THR A 273 -2.66 2.65 15.68
C THR A 273 -2.11 1.32 16.19
N TYR A 274 -2.12 0.31 15.33
CA TYR A 274 -1.27 -0.87 15.51
C TYR A 274 0.01 -0.65 14.73
N PHE A 275 1.17 -0.90 15.34
CA PHE A 275 2.41 -0.95 14.58
C PHE A 275 3.42 -1.93 15.15
N PHE A 276 4.38 -2.33 14.32
CA PHE A 276 5.53 -3.09 14.77
C PHE A 276 6.82 -2.60 14.12
N TYR A 277 7.95 -2.92 14.74
CA TYR A 277 9.29 -2.74 14.16
C TYR A 277 10.28 -3.77 14.72
N GLY A 278 11.34 -4.06 13.96
CA GLY A 278 12.36 -5.05 14.34
C GLY A 278 13.63 -4.42 14.90
N LYS A 279 14.20 -5.04 15.93
CA LYS A 279 15.50 -4.66 16.50
C LYS A 279 16.66 -4.88 15.54
N ASN A 280 16.55 -5.89 14.69
CA ASN A 280 17.52 -6.20 13.65
C ASN A 280 17.23 -5.51 12.30
N ASP A 281 16.32 -4.52 12.26
CA ASP A 281 16.10 -3.72 11.05
C ASP A 281 17.30 -2.80 10.78
N LEU A 282 18.20 -3.26 9.91
CA LEU A 282 19.42 -2.53 9.53
C LEU A 282 19.13 -1.22 8.79
N TYR A 283 17.97 -1.10 8.14
CA TYR A 283 17.59 0.13 7.45
C TYR A 283 17.22 1.20 8.48
N MET A 284 16.40 0.85 9.47
CA MET A 284 16.08 1.73 10.60
C MET A 284 17.30 2.08 11.44
N GLN A 285 18.26 1.14 11.60
CA GLN A 285 19.53 1.42 12.28
C GLN A 285 20.35 2.51 11.57
N ARG A 286 20.30 2.55 10.22
CA ARG A 286 20.96 3.59 9.43
C ARG A 286 20.18 4.92 9.43
N MET A 287 18.87 4.88 9.67
CA MET A 287 18.00 6.06 9.77
C MET A 287 17.79 6.54 11.21
N CYS A 288 18.85 6.52 12.03
CA CYS A 288 18.78 6.91 13.44
C CYS A 288 17.65 6.18 14.21
N TYR A 289 17.85 4.88 14.48
CA TYR A 289 16.86 3.98 15.09
C TYR A 289 16.04 4.57 16.24
N SER A 290 16.64 5.38 17.12
CA SER A 290 15.95 6.02 18.25
C SER A 290 14.86 7.03 17.85
N GLN A 291 14.92 7.60 16.64
CA GLN A 291 13.91 8.50 16.07
C GLN A 291 12.84 7.75 15.26
N GLN A 292 12.92 6.41 15.17
CA GLN A 292 11.97 5.60 14.42
C GLN A 292 10.87 5.05 15.35
N GLY A 293 10.64 3.74 15.35
CA GLY A 293 9.68 3.07 16.22
C GLY A 293 9.76 3.47 17.71
N PRO A 294 10.95 3.57 18.33
CA PRO A 294 11.06 3.96 19.74
C PRO A 294 10.53 5.36 20.08
N LEU A 295 10.70 6.34 19.19
CA LEU A 295 10.17 7.68 19.39
C LEU A 295 8.64 7.69 19.22
N LEU A 296 8.15 7.02 18.18
CA LEU A 296 6.72 6.91 17.90
C LEU A 296 5.97 6.23 19.05
N GLU A 297 6.48 5.10 19.55
CA GLU A 297 5.90 4.41 20.71
C GLU A 297 5.83 5.33 21.93
N ARG A 298 6.92 6.05 22.22
CA ARG A 298 6.97 6.97 23.34
C ARG A 298 5.92 8.08 23.20
N LYS A 299 5.76 8.66 22.02
CA LYS A 299 4.77 9.74 21.77
C LYS A 299 3.33 9.26 21.83
N LEU A 300 3.03 8.08 21.28
CA LEU A 300 1.71 7.44 21.42
C LEU A 300 1.38 7.22 22.89
N ARG A 301 2.32 6.68 23.67
CA ARG A 301 2.15 6.48 25.12
C ARG A 301 1.95 7.78 25.90
N GLU A 302 2.77 8.79 25.64
CA GLU A 302 2.72 10.08 26.36
C GLU A 302 1.46 10.89 26.05
N SER A 303 0.91 10.77 24.83
CA SER A 303 -0.29 11.48 24.41
C SER A 303 -1.60 10.84 24.90
N GLY A 304 -1.58 9.57 25.31
CA GLY A 304 -2.78 8.81 25.64
C GLY A 304 -3.55 8.30 24.42
N ALA A 305 -2.98 8.38 23.21
CA ALA A 305 -3.56 7.79 22.01
C ALA A 305 -3.78 6.28 22.17
N VAL A 306 -4.82 5.74 21.52
CA VAL A 306 -5.07 4.29 21.49
C VAL A 306 -4.05 3.63 20.56
N TYR A 307 -3.21 2.74 21.10
CA TYR A 307 -2.23 2.04 20.28
C TYR A 307 -1.91 0.64 20.78
N GLU A 308 -1.36 -0.17 19.87
CA GLU A 308 -0.70 -1.45 20.18
C GLU A 308 0.64 -1.48 19.42
N CYS A 309 1.75 -1.72 20.15
CA CYS A 309 3.09 -1.75 19.59
C CYS A 309 3.75 -3.11 19.85
N HIS A 310 4.35 -3.70 18.81
CA HIS A 310 5.15 -4.91 18.92
C HIS A 310 6.58 -4.66 18.48
N VAL A 311 7.54 -5.05 19.31
CA VAL A 311 8.98 -4.91 19.01
C VAL A 311 9.60 -6.29 18.92
N TYR A 312 9.96 -6.70 17.71
CA TYR A 312 10.46 -8.04 17.43
C TYR A 312 11.99 -8.09 17.47
N GLU A 313 12.57 -9.21 17.91
CA GLU A 313 14.03 -9.41 17.86
C GLU A 313 14.47 -9.65 16.43
N ASN A 314 13.78 -10.56 15.73
CA ASN A 314 13.98 -10.86 14.33
C ASN A 314 12.79 -10.40 13.49
N ALA A 315 12.87 -9.19 12.94
CA ALA A 315 11.99 -8.67 11.90
C ALA A 315 12.76 -7.65 11.03
N PRO A 316 13.56 -8.12 10.04
CA PRO A 316 14.28 -7.24 9.14
C PRO A 316 13.38 -6.27 8.36
N HIS A 317 13.98 -5.29 7.70
CA HIS A 317 13.22 -4.37 6.83
C HIS A 317 12.54 -5.11 5.66
N ALA A 318 11.41 -4.59 5.20
CA ALA A 318 10.70 -5.06 4.00
C ALA A 318 10.22 -6.53 4.05
N ILE A 319 9.88 -7.05 5.23
CA ILE A 319 9.43 -8.44 5.41
C ILE A 319 7.95 -8.69 5.07
N GLY A 320 7.16 -7.64 4.77
CA GLY A 320 5.75 -7.76 4.38
C GLY A 320 4.93 -8.56 5.39
N PRO A 321 4.36 -9.74 5.03
CA PRO A 321 3.66 -10.63 5.96
C PRO A 321 4.50 -11.15 7.12
N GLY A 322 5.82 -11.15 7.01
CA GLY A 322 6.74 -11.50 8.09
C GLY A 322 6.96 -12.99 8.30
N HIS A 323 6.66 -13.84 7.31
CA HIS A 323 6.90 -15.27 7.42
C HIS A 323 8.36 -15.60 7.73
N HIS A 324 8.54 -16.64 8.55
CA HIS A 324 9.86 -17.09 9.03
C HIS A 324 10.63 -16.02 9.85
N THR A 325 9.90 -15.07 10.45
CA THR A 325 10.42 -14.09 11.39
C THR A 325 9.61 -14.12 12.67
N ASP A 326 9.99 -13.33 13.68
CA ASP A 326 9.20 -13.20 14.91
C ASP A 326 7.89 -12.44 14.67
N ALA A 327 7.77 -11.73 13.54
CA ALA A 327 6.57 -11.01 13.14
C ALA A 327 5.53 -11.91 12.43
N ASP A 328 5.78 -13.21 12.25
CA ASP A 328 4.81 -14.10 11.60
C ASP A 328 3.44 -14.06 12.32
N GLY A 329 2.37 -13.81 11.55
CA GLY A 329 1.02 -13.64 12.08
C GLY A 329 0.66 -12.24 12.57
N TRP A 330 1.54 -11.23 12.41
CA TRP A 330 1.24 -9.85 12.83
C TRP A 330 -0.01 -9.27 12.14
N ILE A 331 -0.32 -9.65 10.89
CA ILE A 331 -1.52 -9.19 10.17
C ILE A 331 -2.80 -9.65 10.89
N ARG A 332 -2.81 -10.86 11.44
CA ARG A 332 -3.92 -11.36 12.25
C ARG A 332 -4.09 -10.56 13.54
N GLN A 333 -2.99 -10.17 14.17
CA GLN A 333 -3.01 -9.33 15.37
C GLN A 333 -3.51 -7.91 15.04
N ALA A 334 -2.98 -7.32 13.96
CA ALA A 334 -3.35 -5.99 13.48
C ALA A 334 -4.84 -5.90 13.11
N THR A 335 -5.38 -6.89 12.40
CA THR A 335 -6.81 -6.95 12.06
C THR A 335 -7.68 -7.19 13.29
N ALA A 336 -7.23 -7.98 14.27
CA ALA A 336 -7.94 -8.13 15.56
C ALA A 336 -7.93 -6.82 16.38
N PHE A 337 -6.86 -6.02 16.30
CA PHE A 337 -6.82 -4.68 16.87
C PHE A 337 -7.83 -3.76 16.17
N TRP A 338 -7.85 -3.76 14.84
CA TRP A 338 -8.76 -2.96 14.01
C TRP A 338 -10.24 -3.27 14.31
N GLU A 339 -10.61 -4.54 14.41
CA GLU A 339 -11.99 -4.96 14.73
C GLU A 339 -12.51 -4.37 16.05
N LYS A 340 -11.63 -4.18 17.04
CA LYS A 340 -12.00 -3.55 18.33
C LYS A 340 -12.30 -2.05 18.21
N GLN A 341 -11.88 -1.40 17.12
CA GLN A 341 -12.07 0.04 16.90
C GLN A 341 -13.28 0.34 16.00
N CYS A 342 -13.81 -0.67 15.33
CA CYS A 342 -14.97 -0.54 14.47
C CYS A 342 -16.22 -0.24 15.31
N LYS A 343 -17.10 0.62 14.78
CA LYS A 343 -18.34 1.04 15.43
C LYS A 343 -19.56 0.34 14.86
#